data_AF-A0A521I2B2-F1
#
_entry.id   AF-A0A521I2B2-F1
#
_cell.length_a   1.000
_cell.length_b   1.000
_cell.length_c   1.000
_cell.angle_alpha   90.00
_cell.angle_beta   90.00
_cell.angle_gamma   90.00
#
_symmetry.space_group_name_H-M   'P 1'
#
loop_
_entity.id
_entity.type
_entity.pdbx_description
1 polymer ?
#
loop_
_entity_poly.entity_id
_entity_poly.type
_entity_poly.pdbx_seq_one_letter_code
_entity_poly.pdbx_strand_id
1 'polypeptide(L)' 'METVTISSKFQVVIPREVRKEFNLKPGQKIMFIPYNGTLRVVIVPPLKKARGMFKGLAAQNLREEVDEER' A
#
# COMPACT_ATOMS: atom_id res chain seq x y z
N MET A 1 14.17 13.99 -8.85
CA MET A 1 13.10 14.58 -8.00
C MET A 1 12.13 15.28 -8.93
N GLU A 2 10.94 14.70 -9.13
CA GLU A 2 9.90 15.31 -9.95
C GLU A 2 8.79 15.82 -9.04
N THR A 3 8.51 17.13 -9.10
CA THR A 3 7.38 17.76 -8.41
C THR A 3 6.21 17.90 -9.37
N VAL A 4 5.00 17.72 -8.86
CA VAL A 4 3.78 17.81 -9.66
C VAL A 4 2.78 18.72 -8.99
N THR A 5 2.15 19.59 -9.78
CA THR A 5 1.11 20.49 -9.31
C THR A 5 -0.21 19.74 -9.20
N ILE A 6 -0.91 19.95 -8.10
CA ILE A 6 -2.27 19.43 -7.90
C ILE A 6 -3.22 20.17 -8.85
N SER A 7 -3.96 19.43 -9.66
CA SER A 7 -4.97 20.03 -10.55
C SER A 7 -6.15 20.62 -9.76
N SER A 8 -6.97 21.44 -10.42
CA SER A 8 -8.18 22.03 -9.81
C SER A 8 -9.20 21.01 -9.29
N LYS A 9 -9.13 19.76 -9.76
CA LYS A 9 -9.95 18.63 -9.29
C LYS A 9 -9.23 17.78 -8.23
N PHE A 10 -8.17 18.30 -7.65
CA PHE A 10 -7.33 17.61 -6.66
C PHE A 10 -6.68 16.32 -7.19
N GLN A 11 -6.52 16.19 -8.51
CA GLN A 11 -5.82 15.06 -9.12
C GLN A 11 -4.32 15.35 -9.20
N VAL A 12 -3.53 14.35 -8.86
CA VAL A 12 -2.07 14.34 -9.01
C VAL A 12 -1.72 13.40 -10.17
N VAL A 13 -1.05 13.94 -11.19
CA VAL A 13 -0.54 13.11 -12.29
C VAL A 13 0.72 12.42 -11.83
N ILE A 14 0.75 11.08 -11.89
CA ILE A 14 1.97 10.33 -11.59
C ILE A 14 2.95 10.51 -12.76
N PRO A 15 4.16 11.04 -12.51
CA PRO A 15 5.14 11.25 -13.56
C PRO A 15 5.54 9.98 -14.31
N ARG A 16 6.11 10.15 -15.51
CA ARG A 16 6.44 9.01 -16.38
C ARG A 16 7.52 8.12 -15.76
N GLU A 17 8.51 8.70 -15.10
CA GLU A 17 9.62 7.96 -14.50
C GLU A 17 9.12 7.06 -13.38
N VAL A 18 8.34 7.62 -12.46
CA VAL A 18 7.71 6.88 -11.34
C VAL A 18 6.80 5.76 -11.86
N ARG A 19 6.02 6.00 -12.92
CA ARG A 19 5.18 4.95 -13.54
C ARG A 19 6.00 3.77 -14.06
N LYS A 20 7.17 4.02 -14.64
CA LYS A 20 8.05 2.98 -15.17
C LYS A 20 8.76 2.22 -14.06
N GLU A 21 9.33 2.95 -13.10
CA GLU A 21 10.08 2.37 -11.97
C GLU A 21 9.21 1.40 -11.16
N PHE A 22 7.97 1.80 -10.83
CA PHE A 22 7.04 0.98 -10.08
C PHE A 22 6.13 0.09 -10.94
N ASN A 23 6.36 0.06 -12.27
CA ASN A 23 5.57 -0.69 -13.25
C ASN A 23 4.05 -0.53 -13.04
N LEU A 24 3.62 0.72 -12.87
CA LEU A 24 2.24 1.06 -12.54
C LEU A 24 1.32 0.77 -13.71
N LYS A 25 0.17 0.17 -13.42
CA LYS A 25 -0.86 -0.18 -14.40
C LYS A 25 -2.19 0.50 -14.06
N PRO A 26 -2.96 0.93 -15.06
CA PRO A 26 -4.32 1.39 -14.85
C PRO A 26 -5.15 0.36 -14.06
N GLY A 27 -5.97 0.83 -13.13
CA GLY A 27 -6.82 -0.02 -12.27
C GLY A 27 -6.14 -0.55 -11.00
N GLN A 28 -4.84 -0.30 -10.78
CA GLN A 28 -4.24 -0.53 -9.47
C GLN A 28 -4.83 0.43 -8.43
N LYS A 29 -5.05 -0.09 -7.22
CA LYS A 29 -5.48 0.72 -6.09
C LYS A 29 -4.25 1.34 -5.43
N ILE A 30 -4.38 2.60 -5.03
CA ILE A 30 -3.40 3.31 -4.22
C ILE A 30 -4.05 3.73 -2.91
N MET A 31 -3.26 3.80 -1.85
CA MET A 31 -3.68 4.28 -0.54
C MET A 31 -2.78 5.44 -0.13
N PHE A 32 -3.41 6.46 0.43
CA PHE A 32 -2.76 7.63 0.97
C PHE A 32 -2.66 7.49 2.48
N ILE A 33 -1.45 7.62 3.02
CA ILE A 33 -1.16 7.53 4.45
C ILE A 33 -0.58 8.88 4.88
N PRO A 34 -1.36 9.73 5.55
CA PRO A 34 -0.82 10.94 6.16
C PRO A 34 0.05 10.57 7.37
N TYR A 35 1.28 11.08 7.41
CA TYR A 35 2.22 10.79 8.50
C TYR A 35 3.23 11.94 8.65
N ASN A 36 3.32 12.52 9.85
CA ASN A 36 4.29 13.59 10.19
C ASN A 36 4.37 14.73 9.17
N GLY A 37 3.22 15.25 8.73
CA GLY A 37 3.16 16.33 7.74
C GLY A 37 3.52 15.90 6.31
N THR A 38 3.75 14.61 6.07
CA THR A 38 3.98 14.04 4.74
C THR A 38 2.81 13.17 4.31
N LEU A 39 2.61 13.07 3.00
CA LEU A 39 1.64 12.15 2.41
C LEU A 39 2.40 11.00 1.76
N ARG A 40 2.28 9.80 2.33
CA ARG A 40 2.85 8.59 1.73
C ARG A 40 1.82 7.93 0.84
N VAL A 41 2.23 7.57 -0.38
CA VAL A 41 1.37 6.85 -1.32
C VAL A 41 1.89 5.43 -1.46
N VAL A 42 1.02 4.45 -1.23
CA VAL A 42 1.38 3.04 -1.36
C VAL A 42 0.46 2.36 -2.35
N ILE A 43 1.01 1.46 -3.17
CA ILE A 43 0.24 0.63 -4.10
C ILE A 43 -0.35 -0.52 -3.29
N VAL A 44 -1.67 -0.68 -3.33
CA VAL A 44 -2.36 -1.77 -2.61
C VAL A 44 -2.46 -2.97 -3.56
N PRO A 45 -1.71 -4.06 -3.33
CA PRO A 45 -1.83 -5.25 -4.15
C PRO A 45 -3.21 -5.91 -3.93
N PRO A 46 -3.76 -6.58 -4.95
CA PRO A 46 -5.01 -7.33 -4.79
C PRO A 46 -4.82 -8.44 -3.76
N LEU A 47 -5.82 -8.65 -2.90
CA LEU A 47 -5.78 -9.63 -1.80
C LEU A 47 -5.44 -11.05 -2.26
N LYS A 48 -5.83 -11.42 -3.50
CA LYS A 48 -5.47 -12.71 -4.11
C LYS A 48 -3.95 -12.96 -4.15
N LYS A 49 -3.13 -11.92 -4.28
CA LYS A 49 -1.66 -12.03 -4.25
C LYS A 49 -1.11 -12.34 -2.85
N ALA A 50 -1.87 -12.07 -1.79
CA ALA A 50 -1.48 -12.41 -0.43
C ALA A 50 -1.71 -13.89 -0.10
N ARG A 51 -2.43 -14.63 -0.95
CA ARG A 51 -2.71 -16.05 -0.71
C ARG A 51 -1.40 -16.83 -0.68
N GLY A 52 -1.14 -17.51 0.44
CA GLY A 52 0.08 -18.30 0.62
C GLY A 52 1.31 -17.50 1.03
N MET A 53 1.18 -16.20 1.31
CA MET A 53 2.28 -15.34 1.76
C MET A 53 2.99 -15.86 3.01
N PHE A 54 2.25 -16.53 3.91
CA PHE A 54 2.77 -17.11 5.15
C PHE A 54 2.91 -18.64 5.08
N LYS A 55 2.98 -19.23 3.87
CA LYS A 55 3.09 -20.70 3.73
C LYS A 55 4.43 -21.16 4.33
N GLY A 56 4.36 -22.08 5.31
CA GLY A 56 5.54 -22.63 5.99
C GLY A 56 6.00 -21.84 7.21
N LEU A 57 5.30 -20.76 7.57
CA LEU A 57 5.55 -20.05 8.83
C LEU A 57 5.05 -20.90 10.00
N ALA A 58 5.89 -21.06 11.03
CA ALA A 58 5.50 -21.77 12.25
C ALA A 58 4.45 -20.94 12.99
N ALA A 59 3.21 -21.43 13.06
CA ALA A 59 2.11 -20.74 13.71
C ALA A 59 2.09 -20.88 15.25
N GLN A 60 3.20 -21.33 15.84
CA GLN A 60 3.33 -21.57 17.28
C GLN A 60 3.58 -20.24 17.99
N ASN A 61 2.88 -19.99 19.11
CA ASN A 61 3.05 -18.81 19.95
C ASN A 61 2.88 -17.45 19.23
N LEU A 62 2.00 -17.37 18.22
CA LEU A 62 1.74 -16.12 17.49
C LEU A 62 0.95 -15.06 18.28
N ARG A 63 0.26 -15.44 19.36
CA ARG A 63 -0.53 -14.55 20.21
C ARG A 63 0.09 -14.48 21.60
N GLU A 64 0.26 -13.25 22.09
CA GLU A 64 0.70 -12.98 23.46
C GLU A 64 -0.46 -13.02 24.48
N GLU A 65 -1.68 -12.70 24.04
CA GLU A 65 -2.88 -12.67 24.87
C GLU A 65 -3.86 -13.79 24.46
N VAL A 66 -4.47 -14.43 25.46
CA VAL A 66 -5.53 -15.44 25.30
C VAL A 66 -6.87 -14.71 25.35
N ASP A 67 -7.78 -15.02 24.42
CA ASP A 67 -9.11 -14.41 24.39
C ASP A 67 -9.82 -14.66 25.73
N GLU A 68 -10.26 -13.60 26.43
CA GLU A 68 -11.06 -13.73 27.65
C GLU A 68 -12.39 -14.40 27.31
N GLU A 69 -12.66 -15.56 27.91
CA GLU A 69 -13.97 -16.22 27.82
C GLU A 69 -15.02 -15.30 28.45
N ARG A 70 -15.99 -14.87 27.63
CA ARG A 70 -17.14 -14.03 28.02
C ARG A 70 -18.26 -14.85 28.65
#